data_AF-A0A2V8LJB2-F1
#
_entry.id   AF-A0A2V8LJB2-F1
#
_cell.length_a   1.000
_cell.length_b   1.000
_cell.length_c   1.000
_cell.angle_alpha   90.00
_cell.angle_beta   90.00
_cell.angle_gamma   90.00
#
_symmetry.space_group_name_H-M   'P 1'
#
loop_
_entity.id
_entity.type
_entity.pdbx_description
1 polymer ?
#
loop_
_entity_poly.entity_id
_entity_poly.type
_entity_poly.pdbx_seq_one_letter_code
_entity_poly.pdbx_strand_id
1 'polypeptide(L)'
;ATSEDLRAALEKASGKNLRQFFAHWVYGSGHPRYELSWSSMERRAATSVLVHLTQVQSGDVFLDPVPVEFTVDGKKERRTIVPTGKSTTVSIQLRANPSALIIDPDDTLLKEVVSVKP
;
A
#
# COMPACT_ATOMS: atom_id res chain seq x y z
N ALA A 1 23.22 -20.92 5.24
CA ALA A 1 23.34 -20.11 4.02
C ALA A 1 22.54 -18.83 4.21
N THR A 2 23.14 -17.70 3.88
CA THR A 2 22.58 -16.35 4.01
C THR A 2 22.38 -15.70 2.64
N SER A 3 21.66 -14.58 2.58
CA SER A 3 21.54 -13.79 1.34
C SER A 3 22.90 -13.27 0.85
N GLU A 4 23.87 -13.06 1.75
CA GLU A 4 25.24 -12.70 1.37
C GLU A 4 26.02 -13.88 0.79
N ASP A 5 25.81 -15.10 1.30
CA ASP A 5 26.39 -16.32 0.71
C ASP A 5 25.86 -16.53 -0.71
N LEU A 6 24.56 -16.26 -0.92
CA LEU A 6 23.92 -16.31 -2.24
C LEU A 6 24.49 -15.22 -3.17
N ARG A 7 24.60 -13.97 -2.71
CA ARG A 7 25.22 -12.89 -3.49
C ARG A 7 26.62 -13.28 -3.94
N ALA A 8 27.46 -13.75 -3.01
CA ALA A 8 28.83 -14.14 -3.29
C ALA A 8 28.93 -15.29 -4.30
N ALA A 9 28.06 -16.30 -4.19
CA ALA A 9 28.01 -17.41 -5.15
C ALA A 9 27.62 -16.95 -6.57
N LEU A 10 26.64 -16.04 -6.68
CA LEU A 10 26.19 -15.49 -7.97
C LEU A 10 27.23 -14.54 -8.59
N GLU A 11 27.91 -13.72 -7.81
CA GLU A 11 29.01 -12.88 -8.29
C GLU A 11 30.16 -13.75 -8.80
N LYS A 12 30.51 -14.83 -8.08
CA LYS A 12 31.55 -15.77 -8.49
C LYS A 12 31.21 -16.49 -9.80
N ALA A 13 29.94 -16.89 -9.98
CA ALA A 13 29.50 -17.58 -11.19
C ALA A 13 29.36 -16.64 -12.40
N SER A 14 28.96 -15.39 -12.18
CA SER A 14 28.63 -14.44 -13.27
C SER A 14 29.74 -13.46 -13.60
N GLY A 15 30.71 -13.25 -12.70
CA GLY A 15 31.75 -12.21 -12.80
C GLY A 15 31.23 -10.77 -12.65
N LYS A 16 29.95 -10.58 -12.32
CA LYS A 16 29.32 -9.26 -12.15
C LYS A 16 29.31 -8.85 -10.69
N ASN A 17 29.43 -7.55 -10.40
CA ASN A 17 29.20 -7.00 -9.06
C ASN A 17 27.69 -6.86 -8.81
N LEU A 18 27.17 -7.57 -7.81
CA LEU A 18 25.74 -7.65 -7.50
C LEU A 18 25.38 -6.92 -6.21
N ARG A 19 26.32 -6.21 -5.56
CA ARG A 19 26.06 -5.47 -4.32
C ARG A 19 24.93 -4.46 -4.47
N GLN A 20 24.90 -3.72 -5.57
CA GLN A 20 23.87 -2.69 -5.79
C GLN A 20 22.49 -3.30 -6.09
N PHE A 21 22.46 -4.47 -6.75
CA PHE A 21 21.24 -5.24 -6.99
C PHE A 21 20.66 -5.76 -5.67
N PHE A 22 21.46 -6.41 -4.84
CA PHE A 22 21.03 -6.86 -3.52
C PHE A 22 20.67 -5.67 -2.61
N ALA A 23 21.38 -4.56 -2.70
CA ALA A 23 21.06 -3.34 -1.93
C ALA A 23 19.65 -2.78 -2.23
N HIS A 24 19.13 -2.94 -3.44
CA HIS A 24 17.78 -2.48 -3.79
C HIS A 24 16.71 -3.54 -3.55
N TRP A 25 16.95 -4.77 -3.99
CA TRP A 25 15.92 -5.82 -4.04
C TRP A 25 15.91 -6.73 -2.82
N VAL A 26 17.01 -6.76 -2.06
CA VAL A 26 17.15 -7.57 -0.84
C VAL A 26 17.24 -6.69 0.40
N TYR A 27 17.80 -5.47 0.30
CA TYR A 27 18.06 -4.58 1.45
C TYR A 27 17.43 -3.18 1.34
N GLY A 28 16.78 -2.84 0.23
CA GLY A 28 16.14 -1.54 0.00
C GLY A 28 14.72 -1.50 0.57
N SER A 29 13.99 -0.40 0.31
CA SER A 29 12.58 -0.26 0.75
C SER A 29 11.64 -1.29 0.11
N GLY A 30 12.06 -1.91 -1.00
CA GLY A 30 11.39 -3.01 -1.68
C GLY A 30 10.09 -2.57 -2.34
N HIS A 31 9.03 -2.50 -1.56
CA HIS A 31 7.67 -2.21 -1.97
C HIS A 31 6.97 -1.35 -0.91
N PRO A 32 5.93 -0.58 -1.27
CA PRO A 32 5.13 0.12 -0.29
C PRO A 32 4.47 -0.85 0.69
N ARG A 33 4.58 -0.53 1.97
CA ARG A 33 3.90 -1.22 3.07
C ARG A 33 2.80 -0.31 3.56
N TYR A 34 1.56 -0.62 3.20
CA TYR A 34 0.41 0.22 3.49
C TYR A 34 -0.29 -0.18 4.79
N GLU A 35 -0.52 0.81 5.64
CA GLU A 35 -1.56 0.78 6.66
C GLU A 35 -2.70 1.68 6.22
N LEU A 36 -3.92 1.16 6.25
CA LEU A 36 -5.10 1.93 5.94
C LEU A 36 -6.01 1.97 7.16
N SER A 37 -6.41 3.17 7.56
CA SER A 37 -7.50 3.34 8.51
C SER A 37 -8.58 4.24 7.95
N TRP A 38 -9.82 4.07 8.43
CA TRP A 38 -10.90 4.96 8.04
C TRP A 38 -11.81 5.27 9.21
N SER A 39 -12.37 6.47 9.21
CA SER A 39 -13.47 6.84 10.09
C SER A 39 -14.59 7.43 9.25
N SER A 40 -15.80 7.44 9.79
CA SER A 40 -16.97 7.86 9.05
C SER A 40 -17.88 8.74 9.88
N MET A 41 -18.52 9.67 9.19
CA MET A 41 -19.50 10.58 9.76
C MET A 41 -20.75 10.57 8.88
N GLU A 42 -21.83 10.03 9.42
CA GLU A 42 -23.13 10.06 8.76
C GLU A 42 -23.64 11.50 8.69
N ARG A 43 -24.00 11.93 7.48
CA ARG A 43 -24.76 13.15 7.23
C ARG A 43 -26.07 12.74 6.58
N ARG A 44 -27.12 13.58 6.75
CA ARG A 44 -28.52 13.25 6.39
C ARG A 44 -28.72 12.46 5.08
N ALA A 45 -27.96 12.74 4.03
CA ALA A 45 -28.10 12.09 2.72
C ALA A 45 -26.82 11.37 2.21
N ALA A 46 -25.72 11.40 2.97
CA ALA A 46 -24.45 10.81 2.56
C ALA A 46 -23.54 10.55 3.77
N THR A 47 -22.65 9.58 3.67
CA THR A 47 -21.60 9.32 4.66
C THR A 47 -20.28 9.89 4.17
N SER A 48 -19.68 10.77 4.97
CA SER A 48 -18.32 11.26 4.73
C SER A 48 -17.35 10.28 5.37
N VAL A 49 -16.53 9.60 4.56
CA VAL A 49 -15.51 8.65 5.04
C VAL A 49 -14.14 9.30 4.91
N LEU A 50 -13.47 9.49 6.03
CA LEU A 50 -12.11 9.98 6.11
C LEU A 50 -11.17 8.76 6.09
N VAL A 51 -10.42 8.59 5.00
CA VAL A 51 -9.46 7.49 4.83
C VAL A 51 -8.06 8.02 5.04
N HIS A 52 -7.29 7.35 5.90
CA HIS A 52 -5.89 7.61 6.16
C HIS A 52 -5.06 6.45 5.59
N LEU A 53 -4.27 6.74 4.56
CA LEU A 53 -3.31 5.81 3.97
C LEU A 53 -1.90 6.18 4.45
N THR A 54 -1.23 5.25 5.12
CA THR A 54 0.12 5.43 5.64
C THR A 54 1.08 4.41 5.02
N GLN A 55 2.27 4.88 4.67
CA GLN A 55 3.39 4.06 4.20
C GLN A 55 4.40 3.89 5.33
N VAL A 56 4.58 2.66 5.79
CA VAL A 56 5.40 2.35 6.98
C VAL A 56 6.79 1.78 6.66
N GLN A 57 7.08 1.51 5.39
CA GLN A 57 8.42 1.10 4.98
C GLN A 57 9.44 2.24 5.16
N SER A 58 10.66 1.87 5.54
CA SER A 58 11.81 2.78 5.51
C SER A 58 12.13 3.21 4.07
N GLY A 59 12.83 4.33 3.90
CA GLY A 59 13.18 4.87 2.57
C GLY A 59 12.09 5.72 1.95
N ASP A 60 12.08 5.84 0.63
CA ASP A 60 11.28 6.82 -0.11
C ASP A 60 9.77 6.55 -0.08
N VAL A 61 9.01 7.59 -0.44
CA VAL A 61 7.56 7.54 -0.62
C VAL A 61 7.24 7.02 -2.03
N PHE A 62 6.32 6.07 -2.11
CA PHE A 62 5.73 5.64 -3.38
C PHE A 62 4.50 6.52 -3.68
N LEU A 63 4.47 7.13 -4.86
CA LEU A 63 3.41 8.08 -5.27
C LEU A 63 2.41 7.46 -6.25
N ASP A 64 2.53 6.16 -6.52
CA ASP A 64 1.64 5.43 -7.42
C ASP A 64 0.18 5.52 -6.93
N PRO A 65 -0.80 5.73 -7.84
CA PRO A 65 -2.20 5.72 -7.48
C PRO A 65 -2.61 4.36 -6.90
N VAL A 66 -3.23 4.36 -5.73
CA VAL A 66 -3.63 3.16 -4.99
C VAL A 66 -5.14 2.93 -5.16
N PRO A 67 -5.58 1.90 -5.90
CA PRO A 67 -6.98 1.51 -5.92
C PRO A 67 -7.42 1.06 -4.53
N VAL A 68 -8.61 1.47 -4.09
CA VAL A 68 -9.24 1.02 -2.85
C VAL A 68 -10.68 0.67 -3.15
N GLU A 69 -11.08 -0.53 -2.75
CA GLU A 69 -12.46 -1.01 -2.86
C GLU A 69 -13.16 -0.85 -1.51
N PHE A 70 -14.34 -0.26 -1.53
CA PHE A 70 -15.23 -0.02 -0.40
C PHE A 70 -16.42 -0.96 -0.53
N THR A 71 -16.70 -1.74 0.51
CA THR A 71 -17.95 -2.51 0.60
C THR A 71 -18.99 -1.68 1.32
N VAL A 72 -20.01 -1.22 0.59
CA VAL A 72 -21.09 -0.35 1.09
C VAL A 72 -22.43 -1.03 0.83
N ASP A 73 -23.21 -1.32 1.89
CA ASP A 73 -24.42 -2.18 1.89
C ASP A 73 -24.29 -3.41 0.97
N GLY A 74 -23.19 -4.16 1.09
CA GLY A 74 -22.93 -5.36 0.29
C GLY A 74 -22.57 -5.12 -1.18
N LYS A 75 -22.46 -3.87 -1.63
CA LYS A 75 -21.98 -3.50 -2.98
C LYS A 75 -20.55 -2.99 -2.93
N LYS A 76 -19.77 -3.33 -3.94
CA LYS A 76 -18.37 -2.89 -4.09
C LYS A 76 -18.34 -1.57 -4.87
N GLU A 77 -17.67 -0.57 -4.31
CA GLU A 77 -17.39 0.71 -4.96
C GLU A 77 -15.88 0.95 -4.97
N ARG A 78 -15.29 1.34 -6.10
CA ARG A 78 -13.85 1.62 -6.19
C ARG A 78 -13.56 3.12 -6.22
N ARG A 79 -12.49 3.50 -5.53
CA ARG A 79 -11.87 4.84 -5.60
C ARG A 79 -10.37 4.67 -5.67
N THR A 80 -9.69 5.67 -6.22
CA THR A 80 -8.23 5.69 -6.26
C THR A 80 -7.72 6.77 -5.33
N ILE A 81 -6.80 6.40 -4.43
CA ILE A 81 -6.12 7.31 -3.52
C ILE A 81 -4.73 7.55 -4.09
N VAL A 82 -4.37 8.81 -4.37
CA VAL A 82 -3.01 9.16 -4.81
C VAL A 82 -2.22 9.60 -3.58
N PRO A 83 -1.16 8.88 -3.18
CA PRO A 83 -0.32 9.30 -2.06
C PRO A 83 0.33 10.65 -2.35
N THR A 84 0.36 11.52 -1.34
CA THR A 84 1.07 12.81 -1.37
C THR A 84 2.33 12.81 -0.48
N GLY A 85 2.56 11.71 0.23
CA GLY A 85 3.65 11.56 1.21
C GLY A 85 3.56 10.21 1.93
N LYS A 86 4.32 10.06 3.02
CA LYS A 86 4.22 8.88 3.91
C LYS A 86 2.85 8.74 4.56
N SER A 87 2.11 9.85 4.72
CA SER A 87 0.74 9.84 5.19
C SER A 87 -0.11 10.67 4.23
N THR A 88 -1.26 10.13 3.86
CA THR A 88 -2.22 10.78 2.95
C THR A 88 -3.60 10.59 3.51
N THR A 89 -4.34 11.69 3.67
CA THR A 89 -5.72 11.66 4.16
C THR A 89 -6.64 12.17 3.05
N VAL A 90 -7.68 11.40 2.75
CA VAL A 90 -8.69 11.76 1.75
C VAL A 90 -10.09 11.62 2.33
N SER A 91 -10.98 12.53 1.97
CA SER A 91 -12.40 12.44 2.30
C SER A 91 -13.17 11.95 1.09
N ILE A 92 -13.90 10.85 1.26
CA ILE A 92 -14.66 10.18 0.22
C ILE A 92 -16.13 10.21 0.62
N GLN A 93 -16.99 10.71 -0.27
CA GLN A 93 -18.44 10.63 -0.08
C GLN A 93 -18.93 9.27 -0.56
N LEU A 94 -19.57 8.53 0.35
CA LEU A 94 -20.26 7.27 0.08
C LEU A 94 -21.73 7.40 0.47
N ARG A 95 -22.57 6.54 -0.09
CA ARG A 95 -24.01 6.56 0.24
C ARG A 95 -24.32 6.12 1.68
N ALA A 96 -23.48 5.26 2.24
CA ALA A 96 -23.62 4.70 3.58
C ALA A 96 -22.23 4.36 4.15
N ASN A 97 -22.22 3.91 5.39
CA ASN A 97 -21.03 3.45 6.09
C ASN A 97 -20.42 2.20 5.43
N PRO A 98 -19.13 2.20 5.06
CA PRO A 98 -18.49 1.02 4.50
C PRO A 98 -18.25 -0.02 5.60
N SER A 99 -18.56 -1.28 5.32
CA SER A 99 -18.29 -2.40 6.23
C SER A 99 -16.87 -2.94 6.11
N ALA A 100 -16.22 -2.74 4.97
CA ALA A 100 -14.85 -3.17 4.71
C ALA A 100 -14.21 -2.31 3.62
N LEU A 101 -12.90 -2.12 3.74
CA LEU A 101 -12.05 -1.56 2.70
C LEU A 101 -11.01 -2.63 2.28
N ILE A 102 -10.62 -2.65 1.01
CA ILE A 102 -9.56 -3.52 0.48
C ILE A 102 -8.63 -2.66 -0.37
N ILE A 103 -7.34 -2.73 -0.10
CA ILE A 103 -6.31 -2.05 -0.91
C ILE A 103 -6.00 -2.91 -2.13
N ASP A 104 -6.13 -2.31 -3.31
CA ASP A 104 -5.81 -2.87 -4.62
C ASP A 104 -6.30 -4.33 -4.77
N PRO A 105 -7.63 -4.52 -4.87
CA PRO A 105 -8.29 -5.83 -4.84
C PRO A 105 -7.95 -6.74 -6.03
N ASP A 106 -7.34 -6.18 -7.08
CA ASP A 106 -6.93 -6.92 -8.28
C ASP A 106 -5.42 -7.22 -8.29
N ASP A 107 -4.71 -6.90 -7.21
CA ASP A 107 -3.26 -7.09 -7.05
C ASP A 107 -2.43 -6.52 -8.23
N THR A 108 -2.77 -5.31 -8.65
CA THR A 108 -2.08 -4.58 -9.71
C THR A 108 -0.78 -3.90 -9.24
N LEU A 109 -0.63 -3.71 -7.93
CA LEU A 109 0.54 -3.10 -7.31
C LEU A 109 1.37 -4.15 -6.59
N LEU A 110 2.70 -4.07 -6.76
CA LEU A 110 3.62 -4.73 -5.85
C LEU A 110 3.57 -4.01 -4.50
N LYS A 111 2.89 -4.60 -3.53
CA LYS A 111 2.59 -3.99 -2.23
C LYS A 111 2.57 -5.02 -1.12
N GLU A 112 2.65 -4.53 0.11
CA GLU A 112 2.28 -5.28 1.31
C GLU A 112 1.21 -4.49 2.05
N VAL A 113 0.15 -5.18 2.47
CA VAL A 113 -0.88 -4.59 3.32
C VAL A 113 -0.60 -5.01 4.76
N VAL A 114 -0.16 -4.06 5.58
CA VAL A 114 0.20 -4.30 6.98
C VAL A 114 -1.06 -4.37 7.84
N SER A 115 -1.98 -3.43 7.64
CA SER A 115 -3.29 -3.47 8.31
C SER A 115 -4.34 -2.63 7.60
N VAL A 116 -5.60 -2.99 7.85
CA VAL A 116 -6.79 -2.27 7.37
C VAL A 116 -7.78 -2.22 8.54
N LYS A 117 -8.06 -1.04 9.10
CA LYS A 117 -8.88 -0.88 10.32
C LYS A 117 -9.89 0.27 10.24
N PRO A 118 -11.14 0.08 10.71
CA PRO A 118 -12.03 1.20 11.01
C PRO A 118 -11.55 2.00 12.24
#